data_AF-A0A1C0V397-F1
#
_entry.id   AF-A0A1C0V397-F1
#
_cell.length_a   1.000
_cell.length_b   1.000
_cell.length_c   1.000
_cell.angle_alpha   90.00
_cell.angle_beta   90.00
_cell.angle_gamma   90.00
#
_symmetry.space_group_name_H-M   'P 1'
#
loop_
_entity.id
_entity.type
_entity.pdbx_description
1 polymer ?
#
loop_
_entity_poly.entity_id
_entity_poly.type
_entity_poly.pdbx_seq_one_letter_code
_entity_poly.pdbx_strand_id
1 'polypeptide(L)'
;MNQSQVRLKNHITQNGKRCKRLTSALKTKFGVTLQDFDNAVNGDIEAAQKIGELARQGRLSSEFAPRLAQAYLEIIQGSEAYNKATAEILVQAGKSAIAIDKYVAQSMIANTKYEHQRKELAQQFSLDRKTENTRHQYQMNYAQMKGYIDAHIVSVDNQVSYLEQSNRPEIKQIAAEEQLDNKEMNEALTNGDKARFDLIPERNYTGGIKTKLLELKAALGF
;
A
#
# COMPACT_ATOMS: atom_id res chain seq x y z
N MET A 1 76.56 84.94 -18.35
CA MET A 1 75.77 86.19 -18.36
C MET A 1 74.62 86.02 -17.39
N ASN A 2 74.72 86.60 -16.19
CA ASN A 2 73.67 86.57 -15.18
C ASN A 2 72.63 87.64 -15.50
N GLN A 3 71.52 87.24 -16.14
CA GLN A 3 70.32 88.09 -16.13
C GLN A 3 69.78 88.10 -14.69
N SER A 4 69.66 89.30 -14.11
CA SER A 4 68.96 89.52 -12.85
C SER A 4 67.52 89.02 -12.99
N GLN A 5 67.22 87.86 -12.42
CA GLN A 5 65.85 87.34 -12.37
C GLN A 5 65.00 88.27 -11.50
N VAL A 6 64.28 89.18 -12.13
CA VAL A 6 63.16 89.89 -11.51
C VAL A 6 62.10 88.83 -11.21
N ARG A 7 61.89 88.54 -9.91
CA ARG A 7 60.90 87.55 -9.45
C ARG A 7 59.67 88.26 -8.93
N LEU A 8 58.49 87.80 -9.32
CA LEU A 8 57.23 88.23 -8.73
C LEU A 8 57.22 87.88 -7.24
N LYS A 9 56.93 88.85 -6.36
CA LYS A 9 56.86 88.61 -4.91
C LYS A 9 55.54 87.95 -4.56
N ASN A 10 55.61 86.75 -3.98
CA ASN A 10 54.45 86.06 -3.43
C ASN A 10 54.14 86.60 -2.02
N HIS A 11 53.01 87.29 -1.86
CA HIS A 11 52.58 87.88 -0.59
C HIS A 11 51.75 86.93 0.29
N ILE A 12 51.36 85.77 -0.22
CA ILE A 12 50.50 84.79 0.50
C ILE A 12 51.34 84.01 1.53
N THR A 13 52.61 83.73 1.21
CA THR A 13 53.56 83.05 2.11
C THR A 13 54.04 83.95 3.27
N GLN A 14 53.95 85.28 3.12
CA GLN A 14 54.30 86.26 4.16
C GLN A 14 53.33 86.22 5.37
N ASN A 15 52.09 85.78 5.16
CA ASN A 15 51.11 85.43 6.21
C ASN A 15 51.24 83.98 6.71
N GLY A 16 52.39 83.34 6.47
CA GLY A 16 52.62 81.88 6.50
C GLY A 16 52.28 81.12 7.79
N LYS A 17 52.02 81.79 8.92
CA LYS A 17 51.48 81.12 10.12
C LYS A 17 50.02 80.66 9.95
N ARG A 18 49.21 81.33 9.13
CA ARG A 18 47.77 81.01 8.95
C ARG A 18 47.50 79.97 7.85
N CYS A 19 48.39 79.81 6.88
CA CYS A 19 48.19 78.90 5.72
C CYS A 19 49.10 77.65 5.71
N LYS A 20 49.98 77.48 6.71
CA LYS A 20 50.94 76.35 6.79
C LYS A 20 50.29 74.97 6.65
N ARG A 21 49.08 74.80 7.20
CA ARG A 21 48.31 73.54 7.11
C ARG A 21 47.87 73.25 5.67
N LEU A 22 47.45 74.26 4.92
CA LEU A 22 47.02 74.12 3.53
C LEU A 22 48.23 73.83 2.61
N THR A 23 49.35 74.52 2.80
CA THR A 23 50.59 74.26 2.05
C THR A 23 51.15 72.86 2.36
N SER A 24 51.05 72.41 3.62
CA SER A 24 51.45 71.04 3.99
C SER A 24 50.55 70.00 3.34
N ALA A 25 49.23 70.22 3.31
CA ALA A 25 48.28 69.32 2.68
C ALA A 25 48.51 69.20 1.16
N LEU A 26 48.87 70.31 0.50
CA LEU A 26 49.22 70.32 -0.93
C LEU A 26 50.37 69.34 -1.22
N LYS A 27 51.43 69.39 -0.39
CA LYS A 27 52.57 68.49 -0.49
C LYS A 27 52.22 67.04 -0.19
N THR A 28 51.53 66.78 0.93
CA THR A 28 51.30 65.41 1.41
C THR A 28 50.22 64.66 0.64
N LYS A 29 49.21 65.36 0.12
CA LYS A 29 48.06 64.72 -0.55
C LYS A 29 48.10 64.80 -2.07
N PHE A 30 48.74 65.83 -2.63
CA PHE A 30 48.74 66.09 -4.08
C PHE A 30 50.15 66.11 -4.70
N GLY A 31 51.21 65.92 -3.89
CA GLY A 31 52.58 65.80 -4.39
C GLY A 31 53.23 67.07 -4.93
N VAL A 32 52.52 68.21 -4.89
CA VAL A 32 52.99 69.52 -5.39
C VAL A 32 53.10 70.54 -4.27
N THR A 33 53.95 71.54 -4.45
CA THR A 33 54.14 72.65 -3.49
C THR A 33 53.90 74.00 -4.14
N LEU A 34 53.64 75.04 -3.33
CA LEU A 34 53.58 76.42 -3.84
C LEU A 34 54.92 76.87 -4.45
N GLN A 35 56.03 76.30 -4.00
CA GLN A 35 57.35 76.53 -4.58
C GLN A 35 57.45 75.96 -6.00
N ASP A 36 56.85 74.78 -6.25
CA ASP A 36 56.81 74.20 -7.61
C ASP A 36 56.03 75.12 -8.57
N PHE A 37 54.94 75.74 -8.10
CA PHE A 37 54.17 76.71 -8.89
C PHE A 37 54.97 77.99 -9.15
N ASP A 38 55.56 78.57 -8.10
CA ASP A 38 56.36 79.79 -8.23
C ASP A 38 57.58 79.55 -9.14
N ASN A 39 58.22 78.38 -9.06
CA ASN A 39 59.33 78.00 -9.95
C ASN A 39 58.86 77.85 -11.41
N ALA A 40 57.75 77.16 -11.65
CA ALA A 40 57.19 76.96 -12.99
C ALA A 40 56.80 78.29 -13.67
N VAL A 41 56.19 79.22 -12.92
CA VAL A 41 55.84 80.57 -13.42
C VAL A 41 57.08 81.40 -13.77
N ASN A 42 58.19 81.18 -13.06
CA ASN A 42 59.46 81.85 -13.33
C ASN A 42 60.33 81.13 -14.39
N GLY A 43 59.78 80.13 -15.10
CA GLY A 43 60.45 79.48 -16.23
C GLY A 43 61.27 78.23 -15.89
N ASP A 44 61.13 77.66 -14.68
CA ASP A 44 61.73 76.37 -14.33
C ASP A 44 60.97 75.22 -15.01
N ILE A 45 61.63 74.60 -15.99
CA ILE A 45 61.06 73.57 -16.86
C ILE A 45 60.74 72.30 -16.06
N GLU A 46 61.56 71.92 -15.07
CA GLU A 46 61.36 70.69 -14.30
C GLU A 46 60.12 70.79 -13.41
N ALA A 47 59.93 71.93 -12.76
CA ALA A 47 58.75 72.20 -11.95
C ALA A 47 57.46 72.23 -12.80
N ALA A 48 57.52 72.82 -14.00
CA ALA A 48 56.41 72.84 -14.94
C ALA A 48 56.06 71.43 -15.47
N GLN A 49 57.07 70.60 -15.79
CA GLN A 49 56.88 69.22 -16.23
C GLN A 49 56.21 68.36 -15.15
N LYS A 50 56.65 68.50 -13.89
CA LYS A 50 56.05 67.80 -12.74
C LYS A 50 54.57 68.13 -12.58
N ILE A 51 54.21 69.42 -12.65
CA ILE A 51 52.81 69.87 -12.56
C ILE A 51 52.00 69.35 -13.75
N GLY A 52 52.56 69.42 -14.96
CA GLY A 52 51.91 68.93 -16.19
C GLY A 52 51.64 67.43 -16.19
N GLU A 53 52.60 66.62 -15.73
CA GLU A 53 52.45 65.17 -15.66
C GLU A 53 51.44 64.76 -14.57
N LEU A 54 51.45 65.40 -13.41
CA LEU A 54 50.44 65.15 -12.37
C LEU A 54 49.04 65.61 -12.81
N ALA A 55 48.92 66.70 -13.57
CA ALA A 55 47.65 67.12 -14.16
C ALA A 55 47.18 66.17 -15.28
N ARG A 56 48.11 65.56 -16.05
CA ARG A 56 47.80 64.52 -17.04
C ARG A 56 47.31 63.25 -16.34
N GLN A 57 48.03 62.78 -15.33
CA GLN A 57 47.65 61.62 -14.52
C GLN A 57 46.32 61.86 -13.80
N GLY A 58 46.11 63.03 -13.20
CA GLY A 58 44.84 63.40 -12.57
C GLY A 58 43.66 63.37 -13.54
N ARG A 59 43.84 63.86 -14.78
CA ARG A 59 42.80 63.78 -15.83
C ARG A 59 42.52 62.34 -16.25
N LEU A 60 43.57 61.56 -16.55
CA LEU A 60 43.43 60.15 -16.93
C LEU A 60 42.80 59.33 -15.81
N SER A 61 43.20 59.53 -14.56
CA SER A 61 42.59 58.87 -13.40
C SER A 61 41.15 59.28 -13.20
N SER A 62 40.81 60.56 -13.33
CA SER A 62 39.41 61.01 -13.21
C SER A 62 38.50 60.43 -14.29
N GLU A 63 39.02 60.22 -15.50
CA GLU A 63 38.27 59.70 -16.64
C GLU A 63 38.15 58.17 -16.62
N PHE A 64 39.27 57.47 -16.36
CA PHE A 64 39.35 56.02 -16.51
C PHE A 64 39.18 55.26 -15.21
N ALA A 65 39.60 55.78 -14.05
CA ALA A 65 39.49 55.05 -12.78
C ALA A 65 38.04 54.64 -12.44
N PRO A 66 37.01 55.51 -12.56
CA PRO A 66 35.63 55.08 -12.28
C PRO A 66 35.14 54.02 -13.29
N ARG A 67 35.53 54.13 -14.56
CA ARG A 67 35.13 53.18 -15.62
C ARG A 67 35.77 51.81 -15.41
N LEU A 68 37.06 51.79 -15.06
CA LEU A 68 37.77 50.56 -14.74
C LEU A 68 37.22 49.95 -13.45
N ALA A 69 37.00 50.73 -12.40
CA ALA A 69 36.40 50.22 -11.17
C ALA A 69 35.02 49.59 -11.41
N GLN A 70 34.17 50.24 -12.21
CA GLN A 70 32.87 49.70 -12.61
C GLN A 70 33.01 48.39 -13.40
N ALA A 71 33.92 48.33 -14.39
CA ALA A 71 34.16 47.11 -15.16
C ALA A 71 34.66 45.95 -14.29
N TYR A 72 35.56 46.22 -13.34
CA TYR A 72 36.01 45.20 -12.37
C TYR A 72 34.88 44.73 -11.48
N LEU A 73 34.01 45.63 -11.01
CA LEU A 73 32.84 45.25 -10.21
C LEU A 73 31.86 44.39 -11.02
N GLU A 74 31.62 44.72 -12.29
CA GLU A 74 30.78 43.93 -13.19
C GLU A 74 31.37 42.53 -13.44
N ILE A 75 32.69 42.42 -13.63
CA ILE A 75 33.37 41.13 -13.77
C ILE A 75 33.23 40.29 -12.49
N ILE A 76 33.43 40.90 -11.32
CA ILE A 76 33.31 40.22 -10.02
C ILE A 76 31.87 39.75 -9.80
N GLN A 77 30.89 40.63 -9.99
CA GLN A 77 29.47 40.30 -9.81
C GLN A 77 28.99 39.26 -10.82
N GLY A 78 29.40 39.38 -12.08
CA GLY A 78 29.10 38.39 -13.11
C GLY A 78 29.68 37.02 -12.79
N SER A 79 30.92 36.98 -12.33
CA SER A 79 31.59 35.74 -11.92
C SER A 79 30.95 35.12 -10.67
N GLU A 80 30.58 35.94 -9.67
CA GLU A 80 29.85 35.49 -8.48
C GLU A 80 28.49 34.91 -8.85
N ALA A 81 27.70 35.64 -9.64
CA ALA A 81 26.37 35.19 -10.08
C ALA A 81 26.44 33.89 -10.89
N TYR A 82 27.40 33.79 -11.81
CA TYR A 82 27.62 32.59 -12.61
C TYR A 82 27.99 31.38 -11.75
N ASN A 83 28.95 31.53 -10.84
CA ASN A 83 29.39 30.45 -9.96
C ASN A 83 28.28 30.03 -8.99
N LYS A 84 27.52 30.98 -8.46
CA LYS A 84 26.37 30.70 -7.59
C LYS A 84 25.29 29.92 -8.33
N ALA A 85 24.90 30.35 -9.53
CA ALA A 85 23.93 29.65 -10.35
C ALA A 85 24.40 28.23 -10.72
N THR A 86 25.68 28.08 -11.06
CA THR A 86 26.28 26.76 -11.36
C THR A 86 26.23 25.84 -10.14
N ALA A 87 26.59 26.35 -8.95
CA ALA A 87 26.52 25.59 -7.72
C ALA A 87 25.08 25.19 -7.36
N GLU A 88 24.11 26.10 -7.51
CA GLU A 88 22.68 25.81 -7.29
C GLU A 88 22.17 24.71 -8.24
N ILE A 89 22.53 24.77 -9.53
CA ILE A 89 22.20 23.72 -10.51
C ILE A 89 22.77 22.38 -10.08
N LEU A 90 24.05 22.32 -9.70
CA LEU A 90 24.70 21.07 -9.29
C LEU A 90 24.08 20.48 -8.01
N VAL A 91 23.79 21.32 -7.01
CA VAL A 91 23.11 20.89 -5.79
C VAL A 91 21.71 20.36 -6.10
N GLN A 92 20.95 21.05 -6.95
CA GLN A 92 19.61 20.61 -7.32
C GLN A 92 19.63 19.33 -8.17
N ALA A 93 20.62 19.18 -9.05
CA ALA A 93 20.84 17.96 -9.81
C ALA A 93 21.11 16.77 -8.89
N GLY A 94 22.00 16.92 -7.89
CA GLY A 94 22.28 15.90 -6.89
C GLY A 94 21.04 15.48 -6.09
N LYS A 95 20.26 16.46 -5.61
CA LYS A 95 18.98 16.19 -4.92
C LYS A 95 17.99 15.43 -5.80
N SER A 96 17.88 15.82 -7.07
CA SER A 96 16.96 15.21 -8.03
C SER A 96 17.39 13.78 -8.39
N ALA A 97 18.68 13.54 -8.58
CA ALA A 97 19.23 12.20 -8.83
C ALA A 97 18.91 11.24 -7.68
N ILE A 98 19.18 11.64 -6.43
CA ILE A 98 18.83 10.83 -5.24
C ILE A 98 17.32 10.55 -5.17
N ALA A 99 16.48 11.54 -5.49
CA ALA A 99 15.03 11.35 -5.51
C ALA A 99 14.59 10.36 -6.60
N ILE A 100 15.17 10.44 -7.80
CA ILE A 100 14.92 9.49 -8.89
C ILE A 100 15.33 8.08 -8.47
N ASP A 101 16.54 7.90 -7.94
CA ASP A 101 17.04 6.60 -7.49
C ASP A 101 16.14 6.00 -6.41
N LYS A 102 15.61 6.83 -5.50
CA LYS A 102 14.63 6.41 -4.51
C LYS A 102 13.33 5.90 -5.15
N TYR A 103 12.78 6.60 -6.14
CA TYR A 103 11.56 6.16 -6.84
C TYR A 103 11.79 4.89 -7.66
N VAL A 104 12.97 4.75 -8.27
CA VAL A 104 13.39 3.54 -8.98
C VAL A 104 13.46 2.35 -8.01
N ALA A 105 14.11 2.52 -6.85
CA ALA A 105 14.17 1.50 -5.81
C ALA A 105 12.78 1.13 -5.26
N GLN A 106 11.91 2.12 -5.02
CA GLN A 106 10.52 1.88 -4.60
C GLN A 106 9.73 1.09 -5.65
N SER A 107 9.91 1.40 -6.93
CA SER A 107 9.27 0.67 -8.04
C SER A 107 9.74 -0.78 -8.11
N MET A 108 11.03 -1.02 -7.91
CA MET A 108 11.58 -2.39 -7.83
C MET A 108 10.98 -3.18 -6.66
N ILE A 109 10.95 -2.59 -5.45
CA ILE A 109 10.35 -3.22 -4.27
C ILE A 109 8.87 -3.53 -4.50
N ALA A 110 8.12 -2.59 -5.08
CA ALA A 110 6.71 -2.78 -5.40
C ALA A 110 6.49 -3.91 -6.40
N ASN A 111 7.34 -4.01 -7.44
CA ASN A 111 7.29 -5.10 -8.41
C ASN A 111 7.57 -6.46 -7.75
N THR A 112 8.63 -6.55 -6.93
CA THR A 112 8.94 -7.77 -6.18
C THR A 112 7.81 -8.17 -5.25
N LYS A 113 7.20 -7.21 -4.55
CA LYS A 113 6.04 -7.47 -3.69
C LYS A 113 4.85 -8.00 -4.49
N TYR A 114 4.57 -7.42 -5.67
CA TYR A 114 3.52 -7.91 -6.55
C TYR A 114 3.76 -9.36 -6.99
N GLU A 115 4.99 -9.69 -7.38
CA GLU A 115 5.34 -11.08 -7.73
C GLU A 115 5.15 -12.05 -6.55
N HIS A 116 5.56 -11.66 -5.35
CA HIS A 116 5.36 -12.47 -4.15
C HIS A 116 3.86 -12.66 -3.84
N GLN A 117 3.08 -11.58 -3.86
CA GLN A 117 1.63 -11.63 -3.65
C GLN A 117 0.92 -12.53 -4.68
N ARG A 118 1.37 -12.55 -5.93
CA ARG A 118 0.84 -13.48 -6.93
C ARG A 118 1.14 -14.93 -6.61
N LYS A 119 2.36 -15.23 -6.15
CA LYS A 119 2.74 -16.60 -5.73
C LYS A 119 1.94 -17.03 -4.51
N GLU A 120 1.80 -16.15 -3.53
CA GLU A 120 0.97 -16.38 -2.33
C GLU A 120 -0.48 -16.63 -2.70
N LEU A 121 -1.08 -15.82 -3.58
CA LEU A 121 -2.46 -16.01 -4.04
C LEU A 121 -2.65 -17.35 -4.76
N ALA A 122 -1.72 -17.73 -5.62
CA ALA A 122 -1.77 -19.02 -6.32
C ALA A 122 -1.67 -20.21 -5.34
N GLN A 123 -0.82 -20.09 -4.32
CA GLN A 123 -0.69 -21.10 -3.27
C GLN A 123 -1.95 -21.18 -2.41
N GLN A 124 -2.51 -20.03 -2.02
CA GLN A 124 -3.76 -19.94 -1.28
C GLN A 124 -4.91 -20.59 -2.05
N PHE A 125 -5.07 -20.27 -3.33
CA PHE A 125 -6.09 -20.89 -4.17
C PHE A 125 -5.95 -22.42 -4.25
N SER A 126 -4.72 -22.92 -4.37
CA SER A 126 -4.43 -24.37 -4.37
C SER A 126 -4.82 -25.02 -3.04
N LEU A 127 -4.54 -24.38 -1.91
CA LEU A 127 -4.93 -24.83 -0.58
C LEU A 127 -6.45 -24.81 -0.41
N ASP A 128 -7.11 -23.70 -0.74
CA ASP A 128 -8.56 -23.55 -0.64
C ASP A 128 -9.30 -24.59 -1.48
N ARG A 129 -8.82 -24.83 -2.71
CA ARG A 129 -9.37 -25.89 -3.58
C ARG A 129 -9.23 -27.28 -2.95
N LYS A 130 -8.07 -27.60 -2.36
CA LYS A 130 -7.87 -28.88 -1.68
C LYS A 130 -8.79 -29.01 -0.46
N THR A 131 -8.85 -27.99 0.37
CA THR A 131 -9.73 -27.93 1.54
C THR A 131 -11.19 -28.14 1.15
N GLU A 132 -11.64 -27.48 0.09
CA GLU A 132 -13.02 -27.60 -0.39
C GLU A 132 -13.31 -28.99 -0.97
N ASN A 133 -12.39 -29.58 -1.74
CA ASN A 133 -12.51 -30.95 -2.21
C ASN A 133 -12.61 -31.94 -1.04
N THR A 134 -11.78 -31.76 -0.01
CA THR A 134 -11.83 -32.58 1.20
C THR A 134 -13.15 -32.42 1.94
N ARG A 135 -13.64 -31.19 2.12
CA ARG A 135 -14.97 -30.91 2.71
C ARG A 135 -16.08 -31.62 1.94
N HIS A 136 -16.08 -31.50 0.61
CA HIS A 136 -17.07 -32.14 -0.24
C HIS A 136 -17.02 -33.66 -0.15
N GLN A 137 -15.82 -34.26 -0.13
CA GLN A 137 -15.65 -35.70 0.03
C GLN A 137 -16.19 -36.19 1.37
N TYR A 138 -15.93 -35.47 2.48
CA TYR A 138 -16.53 -35.78 3.77
C TYR A 138 -18.06 -35.70 3.74
N GLN A 139 -18.63 -34.67 3.11
CA GLN A 139 -20.08 -34.54 2.98
C GLN A 139 -20.71 -35.68 2.16
N MET A 140 -20.07 -36.07 1.05
CA MET A 140 -20.52 -37.21 0.24
C MET A 140 -20.48 -38.52 1.02
N ASN A 141 -19.37 -38.80 1.70
CA ASN A 141 -19.23 -40.01 2.51
C ASN A 141 -20.27 -40.05 3.64
N TYR A 142 -20.48 -38.92 4.33
CA TYR A 142 -21.50 -38.79 5.36
C TYR A 142 -22.92 -39.04 4.80
N ALA A 143 -23.25 -38.43 3.66
CA ALA A 143 -24.55 -38.61 3.02
C ALA A 143 -24.78 -40.08 2.59
N GLN A 144 -23.75 -40.75 2.05
CA GLN A 144 -23.81 -42.17 1.70
C GLN A 144 -24.02 -43.06 2.93
N MET A 145 -23.25 -42.84 4.00
CA MET A 145 -23.42 -43.59 5.25
C MET A 145 -24.82 -43.39 5.84
N LYS A 146 -25.30 -42.15 5.88
CA LYS A 146 -26.66 -41.84 6.34
C LYS A 146 -27.71 -42.53 5.46
N GLY A 147 -27.58 -42.46 4.14
CA GLY A 147 -28.50 -43.12 3.21
C GLY A 147 -28.51 -44.65 3.38
N TYR A 148 -27.36 -45.27 3.64
CA TYR A 148 -27.28 -46.71 3.93
C TYR A 148 -27.96 -47.07 5.25
N ILE A 149 -27.73 -46.28 6.31
CA ILE A 149 -28.39 -46.47 7.61
C ILE A 149 -29.91 -46.29 7.47
N ASP A 150 -30.35 -45.22 6.81
CA ASP A 150 -31.78 -44.94 6.60
C ASP A 150 -32.44 -46.07 5.77
N ALA A 151 -31.78 -46.56 4.71
CA ALA A 151 -32.28 -47.69 3.91
C ALA A 151 -32.35 -49.00 4.71
N HIS A 152 -31.36 -49.25 5.58
CA HIS A 152 -31.37 -50.41 6.46
C HIS A 152 -32.51 -50.36 7.47
N ILE A 153 -32.73 -49.21 8.11
CA ILE A 153 -33.85 -48.99 9.05
C ILE A 153 -35.18 -49.25 8.34
N VAL A 154 -35.39 -48.64 7.16
CA VAL A 154 -36.62 -48.85 6.37
C VAL A 154 -36.79 -50.31 5.96
N SER A 155 -35.72 -51.02 5.61
CA SER A 155 -35.80 -52.45 5.28
C SER A 155 -36.21 -53.30 6.49
N VAL A 156 -35.68 -53.00 7.67
CA VAL A 156 -36.06 -53.69 8.92
C VAL A 156 -37.52 -53.41 9.26
N ASP A 157 -37.96 -52.15 9.18
CA ASP A 157 -39.36 -51.75 9.42
C ASP A 157 -40.32 -52.45 8.45
N ASN A 158 -39.96 -52.53 7.16
CA ASN A 158 -40.75 -53.26 6.17
C ASN A 158 -40.81 -54.76 6.47
N GLN A 159 -39.70 -55.36 6.93
CA GLN A 159 -39.66 -56.77 7.29
C GLN A 159 -40.55 -57.05 8.51
N VAL A 160 -40.52 -56.19 9.52
CA VAL A 160 -41.39 -56.28 10.71
C VAL A 160 -42.85 -56.12 10.30
N SER A 161 -43.20 -55.08 9.53
CA SER A 161 -44.56 -54.85 9.04
C SER A 161 -45.09 -56.03 8.21
N TYR A 162 -44.24 -56.63 7.36
CA TYR A 162 -44.61 -57.84 6.62
C TYR A 162 -44.89 -59.02 7.55
N LEU A 163 -44.05 -59.26 8.57
CA LEU A 163 -44.27 -60.30 9.56
C LEU A 163 -45.54 -60.05 10.37
N GLU A 164 -45.77 -58.83 10.83
CA GLU A 164 -47.00 -58.44 11.53
C GLU A 164 -48.25 -58.70 10.69
N GLN A 165 -48.23 -58.32 9.40
CA GLN A 165 -49.33 -58.59 8.48
C GLN A 165 -49.50 -60.08 8.19
N SER A 166 -48.40 -60.83 8.06
CA SER A 166 -48.42 -62.28 7.83
C SER A 166 -48.96 -63.04 9.04
N ASN A 167 -48.65 -62.59 10.25
CA ASN A 167 -49.07 -63.23 11.50
C ASN A 167 -50.46 -62.77 11.96
N ARG A 168 -50.99 -61.66 11.40
CA ARG A 168 -52.31 -61.12 11.73
C ARG A 168 -53.46 -62.12 11.65
N PRO A 169 -53.55 -63.03 10.65
CA PRO A 169 -54.60 -64.03 10.59
C PRO A 169 -54.53 -65.03 11.75
N GLU A 170 -53.32 -65.46 12.11
CA GLU A 170 -53.09 -66.41 13.21
C GLU A 170 -53.40 -65.77 14.56
N ILE A 171 -52.95 -64.53 14.79
CA ILE A 171 -53.31 -63.77 16.00
C ILE A 171 -54.84 -63.58 16.09
N LYS A 172 -55.50 -63.29 14.97
CA LYS A 172 -56.97 -63.17 14.93
C LYS A 172 -57.69 -64.51 15.13
N GLN A 173 -57.08 -65.61 14.71
CA GLN A 173 -57.61 -66.95 14.92
C GLN A 173 -57.57 -67.30 16.41
N ILE A 174 -56.43 -67.10 17.08
CA ILE A 174 -56.30 -67.29 18.53
C ILE A 174 -57.34 -66.45 19.29
N ALA A 175 -57.47 -65.17 18.96
CA ALA A 175 -58.46 -64.30 19.59
C ALA A 175 -59.92 -64.71 19.30
N ALA A 176 -60.20 -65.33 18.14
CA ALA A 176 -61.52 -65.83 17.80
C ALA A 176 -61.84 -67.14 18.53
N GLU A 177 -60.85 -68.02 18.70
CA GLU A 177 -60.92 -69.24 19.51
C GLU A 177 -61.17 -68.88 20.97
N GLU A 178 -60.40 -67.96 21.56
CA GLU A 178 -60.65 -67.47 22.93
C GLU A 178 -62.06 -66.89 23.10
N GLN A 179 -62.58 -66.18 22.09
CA GLN A 179 -63.96 -65.65 22.13
C GLN A 179 -65.01 -66.76 22.02
N LEU A 180 -64.74 -67.81 21.26
CA LEU A 180 -65.62 -68.95 21.12
C LEU A 180 -65.65 -69.74 22.44
N ASP A 181 -64.50 -70.09 22.99
CA ASP A 181 -64.35 -70.77 24.28
C ASP A 181 -65.11 -70.02 25.39
N ASN A 182 -64.95 -68.70 25.44
CA ASN A 182 -65.68 -67.86 26.41
C ASN A 182 -67.21 -67.90 26.19
N LYS A 183 -67.69 -67.96 24.94
CA LYS A 183 -69.13 -68.04 24.66
C LYS A 183 -69.68 -69.42 24.98
N GLU A 184 -68.96 -70.48 24.64
CA GLU A 184 -69.33 -71.85 24.99
C GLU A 184 -69.38 -72.03 26.50
N MET A 185 -68.38 -71.51 27.22
CA MET A 185 -68.36 -71.54 28.68
C MET A 185 -69.54 -70.77 29.28
N ASN A 186 -69.84 -69.56 28.79
CA ASN A 186 -71.00 -68.78 29.26
C ASN A 186 -72.35 -69.46 28.94
N GLU A 187 -72.47 -70.09 27.76
CA GLU A 187 -73.66 -70.85 27.36
C GLU A 187 -73.85 -72.07 28.26
N ALA A 188 -72.78 -72.82 28.53
CA ALA A 188 -72.79 -73.95 29.46
C ALA A 188 -73.18 -73.53 30.89
N LEU A 189 -72.63 -72.40 31.38
CA LEU A 189 -72.95 -71.86 32.70
C LEU A 189 -74.39 -71.33 32.80
N THR A 190 -74.95 -70.78 31.72
CA THR A 190 -76.29 -70.19 31.72
C THR A 190 -77.39 -71.24 31.50
N ASN A 191 -77.16 -72.20 30.61
CA ASN A 191 -78.19 -73.11 30.11
C ASN A 191 -78.02 -74.59 30.54
N GLY A 192 -76.92 -74.95 31.21
CA GLY A 192 -76.69 -76.28 31.79
C GLY A 192 -76.85 -77.41 30.77
N ASP A 193 -77.59 -78.47 31.13
CA ASP A 193 -77.84 -79.65 30.27
C ASP A 193 -78.60 -79.33 28.96
N LYS A 194 -79.11 -78.10 28.77
CA LYS A 194 -79.79 -77.66 27.55
C LYS A 194 -78.93 -76.74 26.67
N ALA A 195 -77.66 -76.52 27.02
CA ALA A 195 -76.75 -75.68 26.25
C ALA A 195 -76.64 -76.19 24.79
N ARG A 196 -76.72 -75.25 23.84
CA ARG A 196 -76.69 -75.55 22.39
C ARG A 196 -75.49 -74.89 21.73
N PHE A 197 -74.35 -75.59 21.82
CA PHE A 197 -73.06 -75.15 21.26
C PHE A 197 -73.06 -75.05 19.73
N ASP A 198 -73.92 -75.85 19.07
CA ASP A 198 -74.08 -75.91 17.61
C ASP A 198 -74.58 -74.59 16.99
N LEU A 199 -75.14 -73.69 17.80
CA LEU A 199 -75.63 -72.38 17.35
C LEU A 199 -74.60 -71.25 17.53
N ILE A 200 -73.44 -71.52 18.12
CA ILE A 200 -72.39 -70.52 18.32
C ILE A 200 -71.52 -70.47 17.05
N PRO A 201 -71.52 -69.35 16.31
CA PRO A 201 -70.79 -69.28 15.06
C PRO A 201 -69.27 -69.20 15.29
N GLU A 202 -68.55 -70.18 14.75
CA GLU A 202 -67.08 -70.22 14.70
C GLU A 202 -66.54 -69.39 13.54
N ARG A 203 -65.45 -68.63 13.79
CA ARG A 203 -64.77 -67.84 12.77
C ARG A 203 -63.39 -68.46 12.51
N ASN A 204 -63.10 -68.78 11.26
CA ASN A 204 -61.80 -69.30 10.82
C ASN A 204 -61.08 -68.31 9.91
N TYR A 205 -59.97 -67.74 10.39
CA TYR A 205 -59.13 -66.77 9.71
C TYR A 205 -57.86 -67.37 9.08
N THR A 206 -57.53 -68.63 9.35
CA THR A 206 -56.35 -69.34 8.80
C THR A 206 -56.62 -70.11 7.51
N GLY A 207 -57.90 -70.32 7.15
CA GLY A 207 -58.34 -71.00 5.91
C GLY A 207 -58.27 -70.17 4.61
N GLY A 208 -57.34 -69.22 4.51
CA GLY A 208 -57.20 -68.29 3.39
C GLY A 208 -56.52 -68.85 2.13
N ILE A 209 -56.36 -67.98 1.12
CA ILE A 209 -55.81 -68.31 -0.22
C ILE A 209 -54.44 -69.02 -0.17
N LYS A 210 -53.59 -68.72 0.83
CA LYS A 210 -52.27 -69.37 1.00
C LYS A 210 -52.38 -70.85 1.37
N THR A 211 -53.27 -71.21 2.29
CA THR A 211 -53.52 -72.60 2.72
C THR A 211 -54.12 -73.39 1.56
N LYS A 212 -55.07 -72.78 0.82
CA LYS A 212 -55.59 -73.38 -0.42
C LYS A 212 -54.55 -73.52 -1.52
N LEU A 213 -53.59 -72.60 -1.67
CA LEU A 213 -52.49 -72.71 -2.64
C LEU A 213 -51.42 -73.73 -2.23
N LEU A 214 -51.13 -73.87 -0.93
CA LEU A 214 -50.26 -74.91 -0.38
C LEU A 214 -50.89 -76.29 -0.54
N GLU A 215 -52.19 -76.43 -0.25
CA GLU A 215 -52.96 -77.65 -0.53
C GLU A 215 -53.00 -77.96 -2.03
N LEU A 216 -53.15 -76.94 -2.89
CA LEU A 216 -53.13 -77.14 -4.34
C LEU A 216 -51.75 -77.53 -4.87
N LYS A 217 -50.66 -76.95 -4.36
CA LYS A 217 -49.29 -77.36 -4.70
C LYS A 217 -48.98 -78.78 -4.22
N ALA A 218 -49.37 -79.12 -2.99
CA ALA A 218 -49.23 -80.47 -2.45
C ALA A 218 -50.07 -81.50 -3.22
N ALA A 219 -51.29 -81.14 -3.64
CA ALA A 219 -52.15 -81.98 -4.47
C ALA A 219 -51.64 -82.13 -5.93
N LEU A 220 -50.81 -81.20 -6.40
CA LEU A 220 -50.16 -81.25 -7.73
C LEU A 220 -48.74 -81.85 -7.70
N GLY A 221 -48.25 -82.29 -6.53
CA GLY A 221 -46.99 -83.05 -6.40
C GLY A 221 -45.70 -82.22 -6.50
N PHE A 222 -45.74 -80.92 -6.15
CA PHE A 222 -44.55 -80.07 -5.99
C PHE A 222 -44.08 -79.96 -4.54
#